data_AF-A0A7Y1Y0U4-F1
#
_entry.id   AF-A0A7Y1Y0U4-F1
#
_cell.length_a   1.000
_cell.length_b   1.000
_cell.length_c   1.000
_cell.angle_alpha   90.00
_cell.angle_beta   90.00
_cell.angle_gamma   90.00
#
_symmetry.space_group_name_H-M   'P 1'
#
loop_
_entity.id
_entity.type
_entity.pdbx_description
1 polymer ?
#
loop_
_entity_poly.entity_id
_entity_poly.type
_entity_poly.pdbx_seq_one_letter_code
_entity_poly.pdbx_strand_id
1 'polypeptide(L)'
;MEGDKDHYDKEEIYSKVIRAGKRTYFFDVKSTRGNDLYLTVTESKKRFNDNGDSFYEKHKIFLYKEDFEKFQEGLEDVLGEIERLKEDDPKYRVEESKEEKDSEEKDESYTKTKW
;
A
#
# COMPACT_ATOMS: atom_id res chain seq x y z
N MET A 1 -7.14 -16.00 -21.21
CA MET A 1 -6.16 -14.90 -21.34
C MET A 1 -5.18 -15.07 -20.19
N GLU A 2 -4.05 -15.71 -20.47
CA GLU A 2 -3.09 -16.23 -19.49
C GLU A 2 -1.68 -15.89 -19.99
N GLY A 3 -1.42 -14.61 -20.22
CA GLY A 3 -0.19 -14.13 -20.86
C GLY A 3 0.36 -12.83 -20.31
N ASP A 4 -0.19 -12.33 -19.19
CA ASP A 4 0.15 -11.02 -18.66
C ASP A 4 0.84 -11.09 -17.27
N LYS A 5 1.03 -12.28 -16.69
CA LYS A 5 1.66 -12.44 -15.36
C LYS A 5 3.19 -12.56 -15.41
N ASP A 6 3.72 -13.27 -16.40
CA ASP A 6 5.16 -13.60 -16.45
C ASP A 6 6.09 -12.40 -16.74
N HIS A 7 5.53 -11.29 -17.23
CA HIS A 7 6.28 -10.06 -17.45
C HIS A 7 6.38 -9.17 -16.22
N TYR A 8 5.43 -9.26 -15.27
CA TYR A 8 5.43 -8.42 -14.07
C TYR A 8 6.49 -8.83 -13.05
N ASP A 9 6.79 -10.13 -12.95
CA ASP A 9 7.80 -10.65 -12.01
C ASP A 9 9.25 -10.36 -12.44
N LYS A 10 9.51 -10.20 -13.75
CA LYS A 10 10.88 -10.00 -14.25
C LYS A 10 11.45 -8.61 -13.99
N GLU A 11 10.59 -7.63 -13.69
CA GLU A 11 11.00 -6.24 -13.47
C GLU A 11 10.94 -5.82 -11.99
N GLU A 12 10.47 -6.71 -11.10
CA GLU A 12 10.35 -6.45 -9.66
C GLU A 12 11.61 -6.88 -8.91
N ILE A 13 12.32 -5.90 -8.35
CA ILE A 13 13.61 -6.08 -7.69
C ILE A 13 13.44 -6.32 -6.18
N TYR A 14 12.47 -5.62 -5.58
CA TYR A 14 12.15 -5.72 -4.17
C TYR A 14 10.68 -5.38 -3.97
N SER A 15 10.01 -6.07 -3.03
CA SER A 15 8.66 -5.72 -2.62
C SER A 15 8.51 -5.79 -1.11
N LYS A 16 7.72 -4.85 -0.57
CA LYS A 16 7.31 -4.82 0.83
C LYS A 16 5.79 -4.67 0.91
N VAL A 17 5.14 -5.62 1.59
CA VAL A 17 3.70 -5.63 1.84
C VAL A 17 3.41 -5.17 3.26
N ILE A 18 2.50 -4.21 3.43
CA ILE A 18 2.04 -3.71 4.72
C ILE A 18 0.52 -3.88 4.81
N ARG A 19 0.05 -4.71 5.75
CA ARG A 19 -1.38 -4.88 6.04
C ARG A 19 -1.79 -3.91 7.15
N ALA A 20 -2.88 -3.18 6.95
CA ALA A 20 -3.43 -2.20 7.89
C ALA A 20 -4.96 -2.25 7.85
N GLY A 21 -5.54 -3.17 8.63
CA GLY A 21 -6.99 -3.42 8.66
C GLY A 21 -7.54 -3.78 7.27
N LYS A 22 -8.47 -2.95 6.76
CA LYS A 22 -9.11 -3.14 5.44
C LYS A 22 -8.23 -2.72 4.25
N ARG A 23 -7.03 -2.20 4.49
CA ARG A 23 -6.08 -1.75 3.46
C ARG A 23 -4.83 -2.63 3.45
N THR A 24 -4.31 -2.89 2.26
CA THR A 24 -2.99 -3.49 2.06
C THR A 24 -2.19 -2.56 1.16
N TYR A 25 -1.01 -2.16 1.61
CA TYR A 25 -0.07 -1.37 0.83
C TYR A 25 1.02 -2.28 0.27
N PHE A 26 1.35 -2.08 -1.00
CA PHE A 26 2.44 -2.75 -1.71
C PHE A 26 3.45 -1.69 -2.13
N PHE A 27 4.69 -1.82 -1.68
CA PHE A 27 5.81 -0.95 -2.06
C PHE A 27 6.78 -1.78 -2.90
N ASP A 28 6.75 -1.56 -4.21
CA ASP A 28 7.52 -2.35 -5.17
C ASP A 28 8.62 -1.49 -5.80
N VAL A 29 9.87 -1.94 -5.73
CA VAL A 29 11.00 -1.35 -6.46
C VAL A 29 11.15 -2.09 -7.78
N LYS A 30 11.08 -1.34 -8.88
CA LYS A 30 11.15 -1.89 -10.24
C LYS A 30 12.21 -1.18 -11.07
N SER A 31 12.71 -1.83 -12.10
CA SER A 31 13.62 -1.22 -13.08
C SER A 31 12.91 -0.87 -14.38
N THR A 32 13.22 0.28 -14.97
CA THR A 32 12.87 0.58 -16.35
C THR A 32 13.75 -0.22 -17.32
N ARG A 33 13.42 -0.17 -18.62
CA ARG A 33 14.29 -0.72 -19.68
C ARG A 33 15.69 -0.08 -19.72
N GLY A 34 15.86 1.11 -19.16
CA GLY A 34 17.13 1.83 -19.05
C GLY A 34 17.92 1.50 -17.78
N ASN A 35 17.49 0.49 -17.00
CA ASN A 35 18.06 0.10 -15.71
C ASN A 35 17.92 1.15 -14.59
N ASP A 36 17.10 2.19 -14.79
CA ASP A 36 16.75 3.13 -13.74
C ASP A 36 15.70 2.52 -12.79
N LEU A 37 15.87 2.75 -11.49
CA LEU A 37 14.96 2.26 -10.47
C LEU A 37 13.82 3.26 -10.22
N TYR A 38 12.62 2.74 -10.07
CA TYR A 38 11.42 3.51 -9.69
C TYR A 38 10.59 2.75 -8.65
N LEU A 39 9.79 3.48 -7.89
CA LEU A 39 8.90 2.94 -6.85
C LEU A 39 7.47 2.90 -7.38
N THR A 40 6.79 1.77 -7.19
CA THR A 40 5.33 1.67 -7.31
C THR A 40 4.74 1.51 -5.91
N VAL A 41 3.83 2.41 -5.53
CA VAL A 41 3.04 2.27 -4.30
C VAL A 41 1.62 1.93 -4.71
N THR A 42 1.13 0.77 -4.28
CA THR A 42 -0.26 0.36 -4.50
C THR A 42 -0.98 0.25 -3.17
N GLU A 43 -2.05 0.99 -2.99
CA GLU A 43 -3.03 0.71 -1.95
C GLU A 43 -4.13 -0.19 -2.52
N SER A 44 -4.45 -1.29 -1.85
CA SER A 44 -5.60 -2.13 -2.11
C SER A 44 -6.54 -2.08 -0.91
N LYS A 45 -7.72 -1.48 -1.09
CA LYS A 45 -8.75 -1.32 -0.04
C LYS A 45 -9.92 -2.26 -0.29
N LYS A 46 -10.25 -3.09 0.70
CA LYS A 46 -11.45 -3.91 0.66
C LYS A 46 -12.69 -3.03 0.86
N ARG A 47 -13.61 -3.09 -0.11
CA ARG A 47 -14.92 -2.44 -0.09
C ARG A 47 -16.01 -3.50 -0.08
N PHE A 48 -17.17 -3.12 0.43
CA PHE A 48 -18.41 -3.91 0.38
C PHE A 48 -19.44 -3.10 -0.40
N ASN A 49 -20.14 -3.73 -1.33
CA ASN A 49 -21.29 -3.12 -1.99
C ASN A 49 -22.56 -3.31 -1.13
N ASP A 50 -23.64 -2.63 -1.51
CA ASP A 50 -24.93 -2.70 -0.80
C ASP A 50 -25.56 -4.11 -0.84
N ASN A 51 -25.12 -4.96 -1.77
CA ASN A 51 -25.56 -6.33 -1.93
C ASN A 51 -24.77 -7.34 -1.06
N GLY A 52 -23.75 -6.87 -0.32
CA GLY A 52 -22.89 -7.70 0.52
C GLY A 52 -21.68 -8.33 -0.17
N ASP A 53 -21.49 -8.13 -1.48
CA ASP A 53 -20.29 -8.56 -2.18
C ASP A 53 -19.10 -7.67 -1.82
N SER A 54 -17.93 -8.28 -1.64
CA SER A 54 -16.68 -7.55 -1.42
C SER A 54 -15.87 -7.41 -2.70
N PHE A 55 -15.30 -6.24 -2.95
CA PHE A 55 -14.34 -5.98 -4.02
C PHE A 55 -13.13 -5.20 -3.50
N TYR A 56 -12.03 -5.22 -4.25
CA TYR A 56 -10.83 -4.47 -3.90
C TYR A 56 -10.69 -3.24 -4.80
N GLU A 57 -10.70 -2.06 -4.20
CA GLU A 57 -10.38 -0.79 -4.84
C GLU A 57 -8.87 -0.59 -4.78
N LYS A 58 -8.21 -0.36 -5.93
CA LYS A 58 -6.77 -0.17 -6.00
C LYS A 58 -6.42 1.25 -6.41
N HIS A 59 -5.56 1.90 -5.61
CA HIS A 59 -4.92 3.16 -5.97
C HIS A 59 -3.44 2.89 -6.20
N LYS A 60 -2.90 3.36 -7.32
CA LYS A 60 -1.50 3.12 -7.69
C LYS A 60 -0.81 4.44 -8.00
N ILE A 61 0.38 4.62 -7.43
CA ILE A 61 1.26 5.75 -7.64
C ILE A 61 2.59 5.21 -8.18
N PHE A 62 3.14 5.89 -9.18
CA PHE A 62 4.49 5.68 -9.67
C PHE A 62 5.34 6.87 -9.25
N LEU A 63 6.51 6.58 -8.68
CA LEU A 63 7.46 7.60 -8.26
C LEU A 63 8.81 7.29 -8.92
N TYR A 64 9.36 8.29 -9.61
CA TYR A 64 10.63 8.17 -10.33
C TYR A 64 11.76 8.84 -9.54
N LYS A 65 12.99 8.49 -9.89
CA LYS A 65 14.20 8.86 -9.14
C LYS A 65 14.36 10.37 -8.94
N GLU A 66 13.98 11.17 -9.93
CA GLU A 66 14.03 12.64 -9.90
C GLU A 66 13.15 13.26 -8.81
N ASP A 67 12.13 12.54 -8.36
CA ASP A 67 11.13 13.02 -7.39
C ASP A 67 11.32 12.43 -5.99
N PHE A 68 12.20 11.44 -5.81
CA PHE A 68 12.36 10.72 -4.53
C PHE A 68 12.63 11.63 -3.33
N GLU A 69 13.62 12.51 -3.46
CA GLU A 69 14.04 13.40 -2.37
C GLU A 69 12.90 14.36 -1.98
N LYS A 70 12.31 15.05 -2.95
CA LYS A 70 11.20 15.99 -2.71
C LYS A 70 9.96 15.30 -2.16
N PHE A 71 9.66 14.09 -2.65
CA PHE A 71 8.51 13.32 -2.16
C PHE A 71 8.74 12.83 -0.73
N GLN A 72 9.96 12.36 -0.40
CA GLN A 72 10.31 11.93 0.95
C GLN A 72 10.23 13.10 1.94
N GLU A 73 10.86 14.23 1.62
CA GLU A 73 10.80 15.44 2.47
C GLU A 73 9.37 15.92 2.68
N GLY A 74 8.58 16.01 1.59
CA GLY A 74 7.19 16.41 1.68
C GLY A 74 6.33 15.44 2.49
N LEU A 75 6.59 14.13 2.41
CA LEU A 75 5.89 13.12 3.19
C LEU A 75 6.25 13.20 4.68
N GLU A 76 7.54 13.35 5.01
CA GLU A 76 8.01 13.49 6.38
C GLU A 76 7.45 14.76 7.05
N ASP A 77 7.46 15.90 6.34
CA ASP A 77 6.93 17.18 6.82
C ASP A 77 5.43 17.09 7.16
N VAL A 78 4.61 16.56 6.25
CA VAL A 78 3.16 16.43 6.50
C VAL A 78 2.84 15.41 7.58
N LEU A 79 3.65 14.35 7.74
CA LEU A 79 3.50 13.40 8.85
C LEU A 79 3.81 14.06 10.19
N GLY A 80 4.88 14.85 10.27
CA GLY A 80 5.23 15.61 11.47
C GLY A 80 4.13 16.62 11.85
N GLU A 81 3.54 17.29 10.86
CA GLU A 81 2.41 18.20 11.11
C GLU A 81 1.18 17.45 11.63
N ILE A 82 0.89 16.24 11.14
CA ILE A 82 -0.18 15.39 11.67
C ILE A 82 0.07 15.04 13.15
N GLU A 83 1.31 14.72 13.51
CA GLU A 83 1.67 14.42 14.91
C GLU A 83 1.48 15.64 15.80
N ARG A 84 1.99 16.80 15.38
CA ARG A 84 1.80 18.07 16.11
C ARG A 84 0.33 18.40 16.33
N LEU A 85 -0.51 18.23 15.29
CA LEU A 85 -1.95 18.48 15.39
C LEU A 85 -2.65 17.54 16.38
N LYS A 86 -2.20 16.29 16.52
CA LYS A 86 -2.72 15.34 17.52
C LYS A 86 -2.31 15.72 18.94
N GLU A 87 -1.14 16.31 19.12
CA GLU A 87 -0.68 16.80 20.42
C GLU A 87 -1.47 18.04 20.85
N ASP A 88 -1.66 18.99 19.94
CA ASP A 88 -2.28 20.29 20.21
C ASP A 88 -3.80 20.22 20.45
N ASP A 89 -4.52 19.36 19.70
CA ASP A 89 -5.97 19.25 19.80
C ASP A 89 -6.40 17.80 20.09
N PRO A 90 -6.93 17.53 21.30
CA PRO A 90 -7.39 16.21 21.70
C PRO A 90 -8.43 15.59 20.74
N LYS A 91 -9.16 16.39 19.95
CA LYS A 91 -10.16 15.86 19.01
C LYS A 91 -9.57 15.01 17.89
N TYR A 92 -8.26 15.16 17.60
CA TYR A 92 -7.56 14.37 16.57
C TYR A 92 -6.84 13.14 17.15
N ARG A 93 -6.86 12.95 18.47
CA ARG A 93 -6.38 11.73 19.11
C ARG A 93 -7.40 10.63 18.86
N VAL A 94 -7.20 9.84 17.82
CA VAL A 94 -8.06 8.69 17.51
C VAL A 94 -7.95 7.69 18.67
N GLU A 95 -9.07 7.41 19.34
CA GLU A 95 -9.20 6.22 20.18
C GLU A 95 -9.21 5.01 19.23
N GLU A 96 -8.23 4.11 19.33
CA GLU A 96 -8.20 2.87 18.55
C GLU A 96 -9.47 2.05 18.86
N SER A 97 -10.50 2.19 18.04
CA SER A 97 -11.69 1.34 18.10
C SER A 97 -11.30 -0.06 17.63
N LYS A 98 -11.52 -1.05 18.49
CA LYS A 98 -11.21 -2.48 18.33
C LYS A 98 -12.04 -3.18 17.24
N GLU A 99 -12.17 -2.62 16.05
CA GLU A 99 -12.88 -3.26 14.93
C GLU A 99 -11.99 -4.25 14.14
N GLU A 100 -10.73 -4.46 14.56
CA GLU A 100 -9.72 -5.14 13.72
C GLU A 100 -9.68 -6.69 13.82
N LYS A 101 -10.51 -7.36 14.63
CA LYS A 101 -10.33 -8.80 14.89
C LYS A 101 -10.99 -9.79 13.92
N ASP A 102 -11.80 -9.36 12.96
CA ASP A 102 -12.66 -10.30 12.21
C ASP A 102 -12.22 -10.59 10.76
N SER A 103 -11.04 -10.12 10.34
CA SER A 103 -10.55 -10.30 8.96
C SER A 103 -9.24 -11.09 8.80
N GLU A 104 -8.58 -11.48 9.90
CA GLU A 104 -7.26 -12.14 9.83
C GLU A 104 -7.31 -13.62 9.43
N GLU A 105 -8.44 -14.32 9.57
CA GLU A 105 -8.47 -15.79 9.42
C GLU A 105 -8.48 -16.34 7.98
N LYS A 106 -8.59 -15.52 6.93
CA LYS A 106 -8.73 -16.03 5.54
C LYS A 106 -7.66 -15.62 4.53
N ASP A 107 -6.64 -14.88 4.94
CA ASP A 107 -5.61 -14.37 4.00
C ASP A 107 -4.36 -15.30 3.91
N GLU A 108 -4.17 -16.23 4.84
CA GLU A 108 -3.04 -17.18 4.83
C GLU A 108 -3.04 -18.16 3.64
N SER A 109 -4.17 -18.34 2.93
CA SER A 109 -4.22 -19.23 1.78
C SER A 109 -3.59 -18.65 0.51
N TYR A 110 -3.24 -17.36 0.49
CA TYR A 110 -2.59 -16.72 -0.67
C TYR A 110 -1.06 -16.61 -0.54
N THR A 111 -0.50 -16.76 0.67
CA THR A 111 0.97 -16.78 0.86
C THR A 111 1.60 -18.15 0.64
N LYS A 112 0.80 -19.20 0.38
CA LYS A 112 1.28 -20.56 0.05
C LYS A 112 1.17 -20.90 -1.44
N THR A 113 1.33 -19.90 -2.30
CA THR A 113 1.74 -20.16 -3.68
C THR A 113 2.99 -19.36 -3.95
N LYS A 114 4.09 -19.82 -3.33
CA LYS A 114 5.41 -19.74 -3.94
C LYS A 114 5.31 -20.41 -5.30
N TRP A 115 5.34 -19.60 -6.35
CA TRP A 115 5.90 -19.96 -7.64
C TRP A 115 7.27 -19.32 -7.71
#